data_AF-A0A7X8J6T8-F1
#
_entry.id   AF-A0A7X8J6T8-F1
#
_cell.length_a   1.000
_cell.length_b   1.000
_cell.length_c   1.000
_cell.angle_alpha   90.00
_cell.angle_beta   90.00
_cell.angle_gamma   90.00
#
_symmetry.space_group_name_H-M   'P 1'
#
loop_
_entity.id
_entity.type
_entity.pdbx_description
1 polymer ?
#
loop_
_entity_poly.entity_id
_entity_poly.type
_entity_poly.pdbx_seq_one_letter_code
_entity_poly.pdbx_strand_id
1 'polypeptide(L)'
;MILPAASEIKKIDTDNIAVSAELDAIGFPVAPGEDFTAYTKRVEGLLKFREKVISDLQDTGYFELDKDFRLLAENLISDEIIDEAASITRLLYGFEVRWVPGFFLSQSLGLLWGGCSFSNSSNYLNVFLVRFAFATRMKWFLYRRDELIAHELCHAVRSRFDDDTYEEYFAYQTSPKVIRRYLGGCFRTRADAIFFLVPIMVLLSAQIFTAVYGRVLFPIWPFWIFSSIYPAFLLIRNHFERKYISRAAAKLKSIGVTKPLMVLFRATAGEIKYLSSCQSDEQVKAYISGLARHELRWQVISWRFINGDSKHNG
;
A
#
# COMPACT_ATOMS: atom_id res chain seq x y z
N MET A 1 -14.85 -9.56 -11.04
CA MET A 1 -14.53 -10.97 -10.72
C MET A 1 -15.27 -11.35 -9.44
N ILE A 2 -15.81 -12.56 -9.32
CA ILE A 2 -16.56 -13.00 -8.11
C ILE A 2 -15.53 -13.45 -7.06
N LEU A 3 -15.70 -13.03 -5.81
CA LEU A 3 -14.85 -13.51 -4.71
C LEU A 3 -15.23 -14.96 -4.38
N PRO A 4 -14.25 -15.88 -4.24
CA PRO A 4 -14.52 -17.23 -3.78
C PRO A 4 -15.03 -17.21 -2.33
N ALA A 5 -15.88 -18.17 -1.98
CA ALA A 5 -16.29 -18.34 -0.59
C ALA A 5 -15.11 -18.86 0.25
N ALA A 6 -15.05 -18.51 1.54
CA ALA A 6 -13.95 -18.96 2.39
C ALA A 6 -13.84 -20.51 2.46
N SER A 7 -14.98 -21.21 2.37
CA SER A 7 -15.04 -22.67 2.37
C SER A 7 -14.49 -23.33 1.11
N GLU A 8 -14.39 -22.59 0.00
CA GLU A 8 -13.87 -23.06 -1.29
C GLU A 8 -12.34 -23.04 -1.33
N ILE A 9 -11.70 -22.15 -0.54
CA ILE A 9 -10.24 -22.02 -0.50
C ILE A 9 -9.55 -23.32 -0.07
N LYS A 10 -10.15 -24.07 0.85
CA LYS A 10 -9.64 -25.37 1.33
C LYS A 10 -9.68 -26.49 0.29
N LYS A 11 -10.45 -26.31 -0.77
CA LYS A 11 -10.59 -27.29 -1.86
C LYS A 11 -9.63 -27.00 -3.02
N ILE A 12 -8.87 -25.91 -2.93
CA ILE A 12 -7.91 -25.52 -3.96
C ILE A 12 -6.72 -26.47 -3.93
N ASP A 13 -6.39 -27.00 -5.10
CA ASP A 13 -5.22 -27.85 -5.31
C ASP A 13 -3.92 -27.09 -5.03
N THR A 14 -3.09 -27.68 -4.17
CA THR A 14 -1.86 -27.10 -3.63
C THR A 14 -0.77 -26.86 -4.67
N ASP A 15 -0.84 -27.58 -5.79
CA ASP A 15 0.16 -27.47 -6.86
C ASP A 15 -0.28 -26.55 -8.01
N ASN A 16 -1.47 -25.93 -7.90
CA ASN A 16 -2.03 -25.15 -8.99
C ASN A 16 -1.66 -23.65 -8.90
N ILE A 17 -0.53 -23.28 -9.52
CA ILE A 17 -0.07 -21.88 -9.65
C ILE A 17 -1.13 -20.98 -10.30
N ALA A 18 -1.98 -21.49 -11.19
CA ALA A 18 -3.01 -20.69 -11.84
C ALA A 18 -4.05 -20.16 -10.84
N VAL A 19 -4.43 -20.97 -9.85
CA VAL A 19 -5.37 -20.53 -8.82
C VAL A 19 -4.74 -19.47 -7.92
N SER A 20 -3.48 -19.67 -7.49
CA SER A 20 -2.74 -18.66 -6.74
C SER A 20 -2.59 -17.34 -7.52
N ALA A 21 -2.49 -17.42 -8.85
CA ALA A 21 -2.44 -16.25 -9.70
C ALA A 21 -3.79 -15.52 -9.84
N GLU A 22 -4.90 -16.25 -9.86
CA GLU A 22 -6.25 -15.66 -9.78
C GLU A 22 -6.50 -14.98 -8.43
N LEU A 23 -6.08 -15.62 -7.33
CA LEU A 23 -6.12 -15.04 -6.00
C LEU A 23 -5.27 -13.76 -5.90
N ASP A 24 -4.07 -13.76 -6.46
CA ASP A 24 -3.24 -12.55 -6.57
C ASP A 24 -3.87 -11.46 -7.48
N ALA A 25 -4.68 -11.85 -8.46
CA ALA A 25 -5.43 -10.90 -9.30
C ALA A 25 -6.57 -10.20 -8.55
N ILE A 26 -7.17 -10.86 -7.55
CA ILE A 26 -8.18 -10.26 -6.68
C ILE A 26 -7.60 -9.63 -5.41
N GLY A 27 -6.27 -9.46 -5.36
CA GLY A 27 -5.57 -8.75 -4.29
C GLY A 27 -5.18 -9.62 -3.08
N PHE A 28 -4.98 -10.93 -3.27
CA PHE A 28 -4.35 -11.81 -2.30
C PHE A 28 -2.95 -12.24 -2.77
N PRO A 29 -1.94 -11.35 -2.83
CA PRO A 29 -0.59 -11.76 -3.17
C PRO A 29 -0.06 -12.73 -2.11
N VAL A 30 0.78 -13.67 -2.55
CA VAL A 30 1.56 -14.52 -1.64
C VAL A 30 2.60 -13.63 -0.95
N ALA A 31 2.75 -13.76 0.36
CA ALA A 31 3.73 -12.99 1.13
C ALA A 31 5.15 -13.59 1.03
N PRO A 32 6.21 -12.80 1.33
CA PRO A 32 7.57 -13.33 1.40
C PRO A 32 7.68 -14.50 2.40
N GLY A 33 8.30 -15.61 1.97
CA GLY A 33 8.48 -16.81 2.81
C GLY A 33 7.19 -17.60 3.11
N GLU A 34 6.05 -17.20 2.56
CA GLU A 34 4.78 -17.88 2.77
C GLU A 34 4.67 -19.12 1.88
N ASP A 35 4.56 -20.29 2.50
CA ASP A 35 4.23 -21.53 1.80
C ASP A 35 2.73 -21.60 1.46
N PHE A 36 2.35 -22.59 0.66
CA PHE A 36 0.98 -22.75 0.21
C PHE A 36 -0.03 -22.94 1.36
N THR A 37 0.36 -23.66 2.42
CA THR A 37 -0.53 -23.95 3.56
C THR A 37 -0.78 -22.69 4.37
N ALA A 38 0.27 -21.91 4.63
CA ALA A 38 0.17 -20.62 5.29
C ALA A 38 -0.64 -19.62 4.44
N TYR A 39 -0.40 -19.60 3.12
CA TYR A 39 -1.11 -18.75 2.17
C TYR A 39 -2.62 -19.01 2.17
N THR A 40 -3.03 -20.25 1.96
CA THR A 40 -4.46 -20.63 1.94
C THR A 40 -5.13 -20.37 3.27
N LYS A 41 -4.49 -20.69 4.39
CA LYS A 41 -5.00 -20.38 5.73
C LYS A 41 -5.21 -18.88 5.93
N ARG A 42 -4.30 -18.04 5.43
CA ARG A 42 -4.44 -16.58 5.51
C ARG A 42 -5.60 -16.09 4.64
N VAL A 43 -5.69 -16.52 3.38
CA VAL A 43 -6.77 -16.12 2.47
C VAL A 43 -8.13 -16.54 3.03
N GLU A 44 -8.25 -17.77 3.55
CA GLU A 44 -9.46 -18.24 4.23
C GLU A 44 -9.82 -17.35 5.44
N GLY A 45 -8.83 -17.01 6.27
CA GLY A 45 -9.05 -16.15 7.45
C GLY A 45 -9.56 -14.75 7.08
N LEU A 46 -8.99 -14.14 6.04
CA LEU A 46 -9.41 -12.82 5.54
C LEU A 46 -10.83 -12.86 4.96
N LEU A 47 -11.17 -13.92 4.20
CA LEU A 47 -12.52 -14.08 3.66
C LEU A 47 -13.55 -14.34 4.76
N LYS A 48 -13.23 -15.16 5.77
CA LYS A 48 -14.09 -15.36 6.95
C LYS A 48 -14.33 -14.08 7.72
N PHE A 49 -13.28 -13.26 7.89
CA PHE A 49 -13.42 -11.96 8.53
C PHE A 49 -14.40 -11.08 7.75
N ARG A 50 -14.26 -11.00 6.42
CA ARG A 50 -15.19 -10.27 5.56
C ARG A 50 -16.62 -10.82 5.68
N GLU A 51 -16.80 -12.14 5.57
CA GLU A 51 -18.10 -12.79 5.70
C GLU A 51 -18.77 -12.44 7.04
N LYS A 52 -17.99 -12.46 8.14
CA LYS A 52 -18.46 -12.02 9.46
C LYS A 52 -18.92 -10.56 9.44
N VAL A 53 -18.11 -9.64 8.90
CA VAL A 53 -18.49 -8.21 8.81
C VAL A 53 -19.81 -8.06 8.05
N ILE A 54 -19.94 -8.70 6.89
CA ILE A 54 -21.16 -8.60 6.08
C ILE A 54 -22.37 -9.20 6.80
N SER A 55 -22.22 -10.34 7.50
CA SER A 55 -23.29 -10.93 8.31
C SER A 55 -23.72 -9.98 9.43
N ASP A 56 -22.77 -9.46 10.21
CA ASP A 56 -23.06 -8.54 11.32
C ASP A 56 -23.82 -7.30 10.83
N LEU A 57 -23.43 -6.74 9.67
CA LEU A 57 -24.11 -5.61 9.04
C LEU A 57 -25.55 -5.95 8.58
N GLN A 58 -25.78 -7.17 8.09
CA GLN A 58 -27.11 -7.62 7.65
C GLN A 58 -28.02 -7.93 8.84
N ASP A 59 -27.48 -8.57 9.88
CA ASP A 59 -28.25 -9.08 11.02
C ASP A 59 -28.56 -7.98 12.04
N THR A 60 -27.61 -7.07 12.28
CA THR A 60 -27.71 -6.06 13.35
C THR A 60 -27.67 -4.62 12.85
N GLY A 61 -27.33 -4.39 11.58
CA GLY A 61 -27.17 -3.05 11.01
C GLY A 61 -25.82 -2.38 11.30
N TYR A 62 -24.93 -3.02 12.06
CA TYR A 62 -23.60 -2.47 12.37
C TYR A 62 -22.54 -3.56 12.61
N PHE A 63 -21.27 -3.18 12.51
CA PHE A 63 -20.12 -3.99 12.90
C PHE A 63 -19.34 -3.26 14.00
N GLU A 64 -19.02 -3.94 15.10
CA GLU A 64 -18.22 -3.38 16.19
C GLU A 64 -16.73 -3.62 15.93
N LEU A 65 -16.00 -2.56 15.60
CA LEU A 65 -14.57 -2.64 15.26
C LEU A 65 -13.70 -2.74 16.51
N ASP A 66 -14.03 -1.93 17.51
CA ASP A 66 -13.43 -1.90 18.84
C ASP A 66 -14.52 -1.49 19.83
N LYS A 67 -14.25 -1.63 21.14
CA LYS A 67 -15.19 -1.27 22.19
C LYS A 67 -15.69 0.17 21.97
N ASP A 68 -17.00 0.33 21.88
CA ASP A 68 -17.69 1.60 21.64
C ASP A 68 -17.43 2.25 20.26
N PHE A 69 -16.83 1.52 19.30
CA PHE A 69 -16.60 1.99 17.93
C PHE A 69 -17.40 1.16 16.91
N ARG A 70 -18.59 1.65 16.55
CA ARG A 70 -19.52 0.97 15.64
C ARG A 70 -19.45 1.53 14.22
N LEU A 71 -19.39 0.64 13.24
CA LEU A 71 -19.45 0.92 11.82
C LEU A 71 -20.83 0.54 11.30
N LEU A 72 -21.62 1.51 10.86
CA LEU A 72 -23.01 1.28 10.44
C LEU A 72 -23.09 0.79 8.99
N ALA A 73 -24.07 -0.06 8.69
CA ALA A 73 -24.30 -0.61 7.35
C ALA A 73 -24.57 0.48 6.29
N GLU A 74 -25.26 1.55 6.65
CA GLU A 74 -25.50 2.71 5.77
C GLU A 74 -24.22 3.44 5.35
N ASN A 75 -23.13 3.26 6.09
CA ASN A 75 -21.82 3.86 5.81
C ASN A 75 -20.88 2.92 5.07
N LEU A 76 -21.31 1.70 4.75
CA LEU A 76 -20.51 0.77 3.95
C LEU A 76 -20.27 1.36 2.56
N ILE A 77 -19.00 1.37 2.13
CA ILE A 77 -18.63 1.83 0.79
C ILE A 77 -19.16 0.81 -0.22
N SER A 78 -19.94 1.28 -1.19
CA SER A 78 -20.55 0.41 -2.21
C SER A 78 -19.53 -0.14 -3.20
N ASP A 79 -19.86 -1.28 -3.81
CA ASP A 79 -19.00 -1.94 -4.80
C ASP A 79 -18.69 -1.02 -6.00
N GLU A 80 -19.61 -0.14 -6.39
CA GLU A 80 -19.37 0.83 -7.46
C GLU A 80 -18.24 1.80 -7.12
N ILE A 81 -18.16 2.27 -5.87
CA ILE A 81 -17.08 3.15 -5.41
C ILE A 81 -15.76 2.36 -5.31
N ILE A 82 -15.81 1.09 -4.90
CA ILE A 82 -14.63 0.22 -4.91
C ILE A 82 -14.12 0.02 -6.34
N ASP A 83 -15.01 -0.14 -7.32
CA ASP A 83 -14.67 -0.34 -8.73
C ASP A 83 -13.97 0.88 -9.36
N GLU A 84 -14.30 2.10 -8.90
CA GLU A 84 -13.55 3.31 -9.26
C GLU A 84 -12.06 3.17 -8.88
N ALA A 85 -11.77 2.73 -7.65
CA ALA A 85 -10.42 2.52 -7.15
C ALA A 85 -9.73 1.31 -7.80
N ALA A 86 -10.46 0.22 -8.02
CA ALA A 86 -9.97 -0.99 -8.66
C ALA A 86 -9.45 -0.73 -10.07
N SER A 87 -10.04 0.25 -10.78
CA SER A 87 -9.57 0.68 -12.10
C SER A 87 -8.12 1.18 -12.08
N ILE A 88 -7.73 1.88 -11.01
CA ILE A 88 -6.39 2.44 -10.80
C ILE A 88 -5.42 1.31 -10.43
N THR A 89 -5.77 0.47 -9.45
CA THR A 89 -4.89 -0.60 -8.97
C THR A 89 -4.67 -1.67 -10.03
N ARG A 90 -5.69 -1.99 -10.84
CA ARG A 90 -5.56 -2.91 -11.97
C ARG A 90 -4.55 -2.38 -12.98
N LEU A 91 -4.62 -1.10 -13.34
CA LEU A 91 -3.73 -0.51 -14.33
C LEU A 91 -2.28 -0.49 -13.85
N LEU A 92 -2.06 -0.10 -12.58
CA LEU A 92 -0.71 0.07 -12.00
C LEU A 92 -0.08 -1.27 -11.58
N TYR A 93 -0.87 -2.13 -10.95
CA TYR A 93 -0.38 -3.29 -10.18
C TYR A 93 -1.05 -4.61 -10.54
N GLY A 94 -2.05 -4.60 -11.41
CA GLY A 94 -2.64 -5.82 -11.94
C GLY A 94 -3.51 -6.56 -10.93
N PHE A 95 -4.12 -5.83 -9.98
CA PHE A 95 -5.07 -6.42 -9.03
C PHE A 95 -6.33 -5.57 -8.85
N GLU A 96 -7.41 -6.23 -8.44
CA GLU A 96 -8.70 -5.63 -8.06
C GLU A 96 -9.14 -6.16 -6.70
N VAL A 97 -9.12 -5.33 -5.65
CA VAL A 97 -9.52 -5.77 -4.30
C VAL A 97 -11.02 -5.55 -4.10
N ARG A 98 -11.72 -6.61 -3.69
CA ARG A 98 -13.12 -6.54 -3.23
C ARG A 98 -13.35 -7.16 -1.85
N TRP A 99 -12.29 -7.71 -1.27
CA TRP A 99 -12.39 -8.50 -0.04
C TRP A 99 -12.26 -7.65 1.24
N VAL A 100 -11.79 -6.41 1.14
CA VAL A 100 -11.62 -5.50 2.28
C VAL A 100 -12.86 -4.62 2.43
N PRO A 101 -13.63 -4.72 3.53
CA PRO A 101 -14.74 -3.81 3.80
C PRO A 101 -14.24 -2.38 4.04
N GLY A 102 -14.87 -1.41 3.38
CA GLY A 102 -14.58 0.01 3.54
C GLY A 102 -15.77 0.75 4.14
N PHE A 103 -15.53 1.76 4.99
CA PHE A 103 -16.61 2.55 5.60
C PHE A 103 -16.36 4.05 5.53
N PHE A 104 -17.43 4.81 5.36
CA PHE A 104 -17.43 6.26 5.53
C PHE A 104 -17.60 6.65 7.01
N LEU A 105 -16.65 7.40 7.56
CA LEU A 105 -16.71 7.85 8.96
C LEU A 105 -17.59 9.09 9.11
N SER A 106 -18.73 8.90 9.78
CA SER A 106 -19.69 9.96 10.14
C SER A 106 -19.10 10.98 11.12
N GLN A 107 -18.16 10.57 11.97
CA GLN A 107 -17.46 11.46 12.90
C GLN A 107 -16.40 12.31 12.18
N SER A 108 -16.27 13.57 12.60
CA SER A 108 -15.39 14.54 11.94
C SER A 108 -13.91 14.18 12.13
N LEU A 109 -13.31 13.60 11.10
CA LEU A 109 -11.85 13.52 10.98
C LEU A 109 -11.24 14.94 10.88
N GLY A 110 -10.07 15.15 11.49
CA GLY A 110 -9.35 16.43 11.43
C GLY A 110 -9.03 16.87 10.00
N LEU A 111 -8.87 18.17 9.73
CA LEU A 111 -8.89 18.76 8.37
C LEU A 111 -7.88 18.21 7.34
N LEU A 112 -6.86 17.46 7.77
CA LEU A 112 -5.85 16.86 6.89
C LEU A 112 -5.96 15.34 6.75
N TRP A 113 -7.00 14.74 7.34
CA TRP A 113 -7.23 13.29 7.32
C TRP A 113 -8.21 12.92 6.21
N GLY A 114 -7.75 12.14 5.23
CA GLY A 114 -8.55 11.62 4.13
C GLY A 114 -9.19 10.27 4.46
N GLY A 115 -8.38 9.35 4.99
CA GLY A 115 -8.75 7.99 5.37
C GLY A 115 -7.64 7.31 6.17
N CYS A 116 -7.87 6.08 6.59
CA CYS A 116 -6.90 5.20 7.22
C CYS A 116 -7.29 3.73 7.04
N SER A 117 -6.31 2.86 6.86
CA SER A 117 -6.47 1.42 7.01
C SER A 117 -6.32 1.00 8.47
N PHE A 118 -7.14 0.04 8.89
CA PHE A 118 -7.08 -0.59 10.20
C PHE A 118 -6.94 -2.09 9.99
N SER A 119 -5.75 -2.62 10.26
CA SER A 119 -5.40 -4.01 10.01
C SER A 119 -4.74 -4.65 11.23
N ASN A 120 -5.12 -5.88 11.55
CA ASN A 120 -4.46 -6.69 12.57
C ASN A 120 -4.30 -8.14 12.07
N SER A 121 -3.05 -8.57 11.94
CA SER A 121 -2.69 -9.88 11.40
C SER A 121 -3.07 -11.05 12.31
N SER A 122 -3.17 -10.85 13.64
CA SER A 122 -3.51 -11.95 14.57
C SER A 122 -4.95 -12.43 14.41
N ASN A 123 -5.87 -11.51 14.08
CA ASN A 123 -7.30 -11.76 14.00
C ASN A 123 -7.87 -11.58 12.57
N TYR A 124 -6.99 -11.47 11.55
CA TYR A 124 -7.36 -11.21 10.16
C TYR A 124 -8.19 -9.94 9.93
N LEU A 125 -8.20 -9.04 10.91
CA LEU A 125 -8.92 -7.79 10.83
C LEU A 125 -8.32 -6.96 9.71
N ASN A 126 -9.16 -6.51 8.79
CA ASN A 126 -8.76 -5.62 7.71
C ASN A 126 -9.96 -4.82 7.25
N VAL A 127 -10.00 -3.55 7.62
CA VAL A 127 -10.99 -2.58 7.16
C VAL A 127 -10.27 -1.30 6.79
N PHE A 128 -10.87 -0.49 5.92
CA PHE A 128 -10.40 0.87 5.71
C PHE A 128 -11.52 1.88 5.92
N LEU A 129 -11.14 3.04 6.44
CA LEU A 129 -12.04 4.07 6.87
C LEU A 129 -11.76 5.32 6.05
N VAL A 130 -12.80 5.94 5.50
CA VAL A 130 -12.70 7.09 4.61
C VAL A 130 -13.58 8.20 5.15
N ARG A 131 -13.18 9.47 4.97
CA ARG A 131 -14.00 10.61 5.37
C ARG A 131 -15.39 10.58 4.70
N PHE A 132 -16.45 10.83 5.48
CA PHE A 132 -17.84 10.85 4.98
C PHE A 132 -18.13 11.82 3.82
N ALA A 133 -17.39 12.93 3.71
CA ALA A 133 -17.51 13.83 2.56
C ALA A 133 -17.33 13.12 1.20
N PHE A 134 -16.57 12.02 1.16
CA PHE A 134 -16.38 11.22 -0.04
C PHE A 134 -17.57 10.32 -0.38
N ALA A 135 -18.53 10.12 0.51
CA ALA A 135 -19.76 9.41 0.19
C ALA A 135 -20.53 10.11 -0.94
N THR A 136 -20.55 11.45 -0.91
CA THR A 136 -21.32 12.26 -1.87
C THR A 136 -20.46 13.03 -2.88
N ARG A 137 -19.15 13.17 -2.64
CA ARG A 137 -18.26 13.98 -3.48
C ARG A 137 -17.01 13.21 -3.89
N MET A 138 -16.62 13.33 -5.16
CA MET A 138 -15.37 12.76 -5.66
C MET A 138 -14.12 13.48 -5.11
N LYS A 139 -14.23 14.77 -4.78
CA LYS A 139 -13.11 15.62 -4.33
C LYS A 139 -13.41 16.27 -3.00
N TRP A 140 -12.40 16.27 -2.13
CA TRP A 140 -12.42 17.03 -0.88
C TRP A 140 -11.02 17.60 -0.61
N PHE A 141 -10.94 18.92 -0.50
CA PHE A 141 -9.67 19.65 -0.39
C PHE A 141 -8.69 19.28 -1.52
N LEU A 142 -7.52 18.72 -1.18
CA LEU A 142 -6.51 18.29 -2.15
C LEU A 142 -6.64 16.83 -2.58
N TYR A 143 -7.56 16.08 -1.97
CA TYR A 143 -7.73 14.63 -2.10
C TYR A 143 -8.89 14.27 -3.04
N ARG A 144 -8.77 13.14 -3.73
CA ARG A 144 -9.84 12.50 -4.48
C ARG A 144 -10.20 11.15 -3.86
N ARG A 145 -11.47 10.74 -3.97
CA ARG A 145 -11.98 9.48 -3.44
C ARG A 145 -11.31 8.27 -4.07
N ASP A 146 -11.35 8.19 -5.40
CA ASP A 146 -10.78 7.10 -6.20
C ASP A 146 -9.30 6.83 -5.84
N GLU A 147 -8.51 7.90 -5.81
CA GLU A 147 -7.10 7.88 -5.41
C GLU A 147 -6.90 7.42 -3.96
N LEU A 148 -7.67 7.97 -3.02
CA LEU A 148 -7.52 7.66 -1.60
C LEU A 148 -7.89 6.21 -1.32
N ILE A 149 -8.99 5.71 -1.89
CA ILE A 149 -9.39 4.32 -1.72
C ILE A 149 -8.34 3.40 -2.37
N ALA A 150 -7.88 3.71 -3.59
CA ALA A 150 -6.81 2.94 -4.22
C ALA A 150 -5.52 2.90 -3.39
N HIS A 151 -5.18 4.01 -2.71
CA HIS A 151 -4.06 4.09 -1.77
C HIS A 151 -4.25 3.15 -0.58
N GLU A 152 -5.39 3.18 0.11
CA GLU A 152 -5.66 2.28 1.24
C GLU A 152 -5.71 0.81 0.82
N LEU A 153 -6.25 0.51 -0.37
CA LEU A 153 -6.25 -0.86 -0.91
C LEU A 153 -4.84 -1.37 -1.19
N CYS A 154 -3.88 -0.51 -1.55
CA CYS A 154 -2.48 -0.91 -1.69
C CYS A 154 -1.89 -1.38 -0.36
N HIS A 155 -2.19 -0.68 0.73
CA HIS A 155 -1.77 -1.06 2.09
C HIS A 155 -2.40 -2.38 2.51
N ALA A 156 -3.70 -2.56 2.28
CA ALA A 156 -4.38 -3.81 2.60
C ALA A 156 -3.74 -5.03 1.91
N VAL A 157 -3.40 -4.89 0.63
CA VAL A 157 -2.74 -5.92 -0.18
C VAL A 157 -1.30 -6.21 0.28
N ARG A 158 -0.56 -5.18 0.70
CA ARG A 158 0.84 -5.30 1.15
C ARG A 158 1.00 -5.53 2.65
N SER A 159 -0.09 -5.60 3.42
CA SER A 159 -0.09 -5.72 4.89
C SER A 159 0.72 -6.88 5.48
N ARG A 160 1.08 -7.90 4.70
CA ARG A 160 1.88 -9.07 5.14
C ARG A 160 3.28 -9.13 4.53
N PHE A 161 3.69 -8.08 3.82
CA PHE A 161 5.05 -7.98 3.29
C PHE A 161 6.07 -7.56 4.36
N ASP A 162 5.59 -7.01 5.48
CA ASP A 162 6.41 -6.52 6.60
C ASP A 162 7.60 -5.65 6.13
N ASP A 163 7.36 -4.80 5.13
CA ASP A 163 8.35 -3.93 4.49
C ASP A 163 7.82 -2.50 4.25
N ASP A 164 8.17 -1.62 5.19
CA ASP A 164 7.80 -0.21 5.22
C ASP A 164 8.56 0.65 4.18
N THR A 165 9.62 0.11 3.55
CA THR A 165 10.55 0.92 2.73
C THR A 165 9.87 1.56 1.52
N TYR A 166 9.00 0.78 0.87
CA TYR A 166 8.34 1.14 -0.39
C TYR A 166 6.82 1.05 -0.33
N GLU A 167 6.23 0.73 0.83
CA GLU A 167 4.78 0.66 1.02
C GLU A 167 4.11 1.97 0.60
N GLU A 168 4.50 3.08 1.24
CA GLU A 168 4.00 4.41 0.89
C GLU A 168 4.33 4.79 -0.55
N TYR A 169 5.52 4.44 -1.05
CA TYR A 169 5.89 4.72 -2.45
C TYR A 169 4.85 4.15 -3.42
N PHE A 170 4.46 2.89 -3.23
CA PHE A 170 3.47 2.22 -4.09
C PHE A 170 2.08 2.81 -3.88
N ALA A 171 1.64 2.95 -2.63
CA ALA A 171 0.33 3.51 -2.33
C ALA A 171 0.15 4.92 -2.92
N TYR A 172 1.19 5.77 -2.91
CA TYR A 172 1.14 7.10 -3.51
C TYR A 172 1.19 7.14 -5.04
N GLN A 173 1.61 6.07 -5.75
CA GLN A 173 1.57 6.07 -7.22
C GLN A 173 0.13 6.09 -7.78
N THR A 174 -0.86 5.74 -6.96
CA THR A 174 -2.29 5.87 -7.29
C THR A 174 -2.73 7.31 -7.50
N SER A 175 -1.94 8.28 -7.04
CA SER A 175 -2.19 9.71 -7.20
C SER A 175 -2.08 10.19 -8.65
N PRO A 176 -3.06 10.96 -9.16
CA PRO A 176 -2.92 11.65 -10.44
C PRO A 176 -1.91 12.81 -10.36
N LYS A 177 -1.64 13.34 -9.15
CA LYS A 177 -0.73 14.47 -8.94
C LYS A 177 0.71 13.99 -8.80
N VAL A 178 1.59 14.46 -9.70
CA VAL A 178 3.05 14.16 -9.69
C VAL A 178 3.71 14.52 -8.36
N ILE A 179 3.36 15.67 -7.79
CA ILE A 179 3.93 16.14 -6.52
C ILE A 179 3.63 15.15 -5.38
N ARG A 180 2.39 14.64 -5.31
CA ARG A 180 2.01 13.62 -4.31
C ARG A 180 2.72 12.29 -4.56
N ARG A 181 2.83 11.85 -5.82
CA ARG A 181 3.61 10.65 -6.20
C ARG A 181 5.08 10.75 -5.81
N TYR A 182 5.62 11.97 -5.77
CA TYR A 182 7.00 12.21 -5.40
C TYR A 182 7.18 12.33 -3.89
N LEU A 183 6.45 13.24 -3.24
CA LEU A 183 6.62 13.57 -1.82
C LEU A 183 5.98 12.57 -0.87
N GLY A 184 5.00 11.79 -1.33
CA GLY A 184 4.25 10.87 -0.48
C GLY A 184 5.12 9.80 0.18
N GLY A 185 6.11 9.28 -0.52
CA GLY A 185 7.06 8.29 0.02
C GLY A 185 8.18 8.86 0.92
N CYS A 186 8.14 10.16 1.27
CA CYS A 186 9.17 10.76 2.11
C CYS A 186 9.13 10.25 3.55
N PHE A 187 7.93 10.09 4.11
CA PHE A 187 7.71 9.52 5.44
C PHE A 187 7.47 8.02 5.32
N ARG A 188 8.22 7.22 6.09
CA ARG A 188 8.07 5.75 6.14
C ARG A 188 7.59 5.30 7.50
N THR A 189 8.09 5.94 8.55
CA THR A 189 7.83 5.53 9.92
C THR A 189 7.25 6.68 10.74
N ARG A 190 6.63 6.33 11.88
CA ARG A 190 6.20 7.32 12.89
C ARG A 190 7.38 8.18 13.38
N ALA A 191 8.59 7.60 13.44
CA ALA A 191 9.79 8.34 13.81
C ALA A 191 10.12 9.44 12.80
N ASP A 192 9.96 9.19 11.49
CA ASP A 192 10.20 10.23 10.47
C ASP A 192 9.28 11.45 10.70
N ALA A 193 8.01 11.22 11.07
CA ALA A 193 7.07 12.29 11.38
C ALA A 193 7.50 13.08 12.63
N ILE A 194 7.96 12.39 13.68
CA ILE A 194 8.45 13.02 14.92
C ILE A 194 9.70 13.86 14.65
N PHE A 195 10.69 13.32 13.96
CA PHE A 195 11.93 14.02 13.63
C PHE A 195 11.73 15.16 12.62
N PHE A 196 10.64 15.16 11.87
CA PHE A 196 10.22 16.31 11.09
C PHE A 196 9.54 17.38 11.95
N LEU A 197 8.62 16.99 12.83
CA LEU A 197 7.80 17.92 13.61
C LEU A 197 8.56 18.59 14.75
N VAL A 198 9.37 17.85 15.51
CA VAL A 198 10.07 18.37 16.70
C VAL A 198 10.99 19.55 16.35
N PRO A 199 11.86 19.49 15.32
CA PRO A 199 12.68 20.64 14.95
C PRO A 199 11.86 21.86 14.52
N ILE A 200 10.70 21.67 13.89
CA ILE A 200 9.78 22.75 13.53
C ILE A 200 9.19 23.39 14.80
N MET A 201 8.80 22.60 15.79
CA MET A 201 8.30 23.11 17.08
C MET A 201 9.37 23.86 17.89
N VAL A 202 10.63 23.41 17.79
CA VAL A 202 11.78 24.12 18.38
C VAL A 202 12.01 25.46 17.67
N LEU A 203 11.96 25.48 16.33
CA LEU A 203 12.04 26.72 15.56
C LEU A 203 10.90 27.69 15.92
N LEU A 204 9.66 27.19 16.07
CA LEU A 204 8.52 28.01 16.47
C LEU A 204 8.73 28.63 17.87
N SER A 205 9.16 27.82 18.84
CA SER A 205 9.48 28.29 20.20
C SER A 205 10.57 29.37 20.19
N ALA A 206 11.63 29.16 19.39
CA ALA A 206 12.70 30.13 19.20
C ALA A 206 12.17 31.44 18.58
N GLN A 207 11.28 31.36 17.59
CA GLN A 207 10.68 32.55 16.98
C GLN A 207 9.83 33.33 17.99
N ILE A 208 9.00 32.67 18.79
CA ILE A 208 8.22 33.30 19.85
C ILE A 208 9.15 34.01 20.85
N PHE A 209 10.22 33.33 21.28
CA PHE A 209 11.21 33.93 22.19
C PHE A 209 11.87 35.18 21.59
N THR A 210 12.32 35.11 20.33
CA THR A 210 12.91 36.28 19.65
C THR A 210 11.93 37.43 19.47
N ALA A 211 10.65 37.14 19.31
CA ALA A 211 9.60 38.15 19.18
C ALA A 211 9.35 38.89 20.51
N VAL A 212 9.49 38.20 21.65
CA VAL A 212 9.28 38.78 22.98
C VAL A 212 10.51 39.51 23.50
N TYR A 213 11.70 38.93 23.36
CA TYR A 213 12.93 39.42 24.01
C TYR A 213 13.88 40.18 23.07
N GLY A 214 13.53 40.29 21.79
CA GLY A 214 14.30 41.01 20.78
C GLY A 214 15.40 40.17 20.11
N ARG A 215 15.67 40.49 18.83
CA ARG A 215 16.56 39.71 17.95
C ARG A 215 18.05 39.84 18.26
N VAL A 216 18.45 40.87 19.01
CA VAL A 216 19.87 41.19 19.26
C VAL A 216 20.52 40.20 20.23
N LEU A 217 19.74 39.63 21.16
CA LEU A 217 20.23 38.66 22.14
C LEU A 217 20.17 37.20 21.65
N PHE A 218 19.42 36.91 20.59
CA PHE A 218 19.16 35.54 20.16
C PHE A 218 19.05 35.41 18.63
N PRO A 219 20.12 35.01 17.93
CA PRO A 219 20.10 34.83 16.48
C PRO A 219 19.23 33.62 16.10
N ILE A 220 18.23 33.83 15.23
CA ILE A 220 17.27 32.78 14.83
C ILE A 220 17.81 31.82 13.76
N TRP A 221 18.85 32.22 13.00
CA TRP A 221 19.34 31.46 11.85
C TRP A 221 19.82 30.02 12.15
N PRO A 222 20.41 29.68 13.32
CA PRO A 222 20.80 28.29 13.60
C PRO A 222 19.59 27.36 13.69
N PHE A 223 18.45 27.86 14.18
CA PHE A 223 17.20 27.10 14.30
C PHE A 223 16.62 26.76 12.93
N TRP A 224 16.76 27.65 11.95
CA TRP A 224 16.37 27.39 10.56
C TRP A 224 17.21 26.30 9.91
N ILE A 225 18.53 26.28 10.17
CA ILE A 225 19.39 25.20 9.69
C ILE A 225 18.98 23.90 10.34
N PHE A 226 18.86 23.88 11.67
CA PHE A 226 18.45 22.70 12.44
C PHE A 226 17.11 22.13 11.96
N SER A 227 16.10 22.99 11.74
CA SER A 227 14.79 22.56 11.24
C SER A 227 14.81 22.03 9.81
N SER A 228 15.82 22.41 9.01
CA SER A 228 15.90 22.05 7.59
C SER A 228 16.72 20.79 7.31
N ILE A 229 17.62 20.38 8.23
CA ILE A 229 18.48 19.21 8.06
C ILE A 229 17.65 17.94 7.83
N TYR A 230 16.65 17.70 8.69
CA TYR A 230 15.87 16.46 8.60
C TYR A 230 14.94 16.40 7.38
N PRO A 231 14.17 17.46 7.03
CA PRO A 231 13.45 17.53 5.76
C PRO A 231 14.35 17.31 4.54
N ALA A 232 15.55 17.90 4.52
CA ALA A 232 16.51 17.70 3.44
C ALA A 232 16.96 16.23 3.35
N PHE A 233 17.26 15.59 4.49
CA PHE A 233 17.56 14.17 4.56
C PHE A 233 16.41 13.31 4.01
N LEU A 234 15.15 13.56 4.39
CA LEU A 234 13.99 12.81 3.90
C LEU A 234 13.84 12.93 2.38
N LEU A 235 14.05 14.12 1.82
CA LEU A 235 13.99 14.37 0.37
C LEU A 235 15.11 13.63 -0.37
N ILE A 236 16.34 13.69 0.15
CA ILE A 236 17.51 13.02 -0.41
C ILE A 236 17.32 11.49 -0.37
N ARG A 237 16.91 10.94 0.78
CA ARG A 237 16.60 9.52 0.97
C ARG A 237 15.55 9.07 -0.04
N ASN A 238 14.43 9.77 -0.12
CA ASN A 238 13.35 9.45 -1.07
C ASN A 238 13.84 9.50 -2.53
N HIS A 239 14.67 10.48 -2.89
CA HIS A 239 15.24 10.56 -4.23
C HIS A 239 16.07 9.32 -4.60
N PHE A 240 16.99 8.89 -3.73
CA PHE A 240 17.80 7.70 -3.96
C PHE A 240 16.95 6.41 -4.01
N GLU A 241 15.93 6.32 -3.17
CA GLU A 241 15.06 5.14 -3.10
C GLU A 241 14.21 4.99 -4.36
N ARG A 242 13.71 6.11 -4.91
CA ARG A 242 13.07 6.11 -6.24
C ARG A 242 14.04 5.75 -7.35
N LYS A 243 15.32 6.10 -7.23
CA LYS A 243 16.35 5.71 -8.20
C LYS A 243 16.56 4.19 -8.22
N TYR A 244 16.53 3.52 -7.06
CA TYR A 244 16.58 2.06 -7.00
C TYR A 244 15.39 1.41 -7.71
N ILE A 245 14.16 1.88 -7.43
CA ILE A 245 12.95 1.40 -8.11
C ILE A 245 13.03 1.63 -9.62
N SER A 246 13.42 2.82 -10.06
CA SER A 246 13.54 3.14 -11.49
C SER A 246 14.58 2.26 -12.19
N ARG A 247 15.70 1.98 -11.54
CA ARG A 247 16.74 1.09 -12.07
C ARG A 247 16.26 -0.35 -12.13
N ALA A 248 15.63 -0.87 -11.06
CA ALA A 248 15.04 -2.20 -11.05
C ALA A 248 13.97 -2.35 -12.14
N ALA A 249 13.12 -1.34 -12.32
CA ALA A 249 12.12 -1.34 -13.38
C ALA A 249 12.76 -1.36 -14.79
N ALA A 250 13.85 -0.62 -15.00
CA ALA A 250 14.58 -0.65 -16.25
C ALA A 250 15.22 -2.03 -16.54
N LYS A 251 15.74 -2.70 -15.50
CA LYS A 251 16.32 -4.05 -15.61
C LYS A 251 15.26 -5.14 -15.87
N LEU A 252 14.07 -4.98 -15.32
CA LEU A 252 12.95 -5.86 -15.67
C LEU A 252 12.49 -5.64 -17.12
N LYS A 253 12.47 -4.39 -17.58
CA LYS A 253 12.13 -4.08 -18.99
C LYS A 253 13.15 -4.64 -19.97
N SER A 254 14.45 -4.62 -19.67
CA SER A 254 15.48 -5.14 -20.58
C SER A 254 15.32 -6.64 -20.85
N ILE A 255 14.81 -7.40 -19.87
CA ILE A 255 14.51 -8.83 -20.04
C ILE A 255 13.12 -9.13 -20.62
N GLY A 256 12.36 -8.10 -21.04
CA GLY A 256 11.08 -8.25 -21.73
C GLY A 256 9.82 -8.07 -20.88
N VAL A 257 9.92 -7.70 -19.59
CA VAL A 257 8.74 -7.46 -18.74
C VAL A 257 8.03 -6.17 -19.16
N THR A 258 6.77 -6.27 -19.60
CA THR A 258 6.03 -5.11 -20.12
C THR A 258 5.64 -4.12 -19.02
N LYS A 259 5.19 -4.64 -17.87
CA LYS A 259 4.68 -3.85 -16.74
C LYS A 259 5.49 -4.12 -15.46
N PRO A 260 6.72 -3.57 -15.36
CA PRO A 260 7.63 -3.87 -14.26
C PRO A 260 7.09 -3.46 -12.89
N LEU A 261 6.22 -2.44 -12.80
CA LEU A 261 5.62 -2.04 -11.52
C LEU A 261 4.72 -3.13 -10.93
N MET A 262 4.11 -4.00 -11.74
CA MET A 262 3.31 -5.13 -11.24
C MET A 262 4.19 -6.18 -10.55
N VAL A 263 5.42 -6.38 -11.04
CA VAL A 263 6.44 -7.23 -10.42
C VAL A 263 6.98 -6.55 -9.15
N LEU A 264 7.41 -5.29 -9.24
CA LEU A 264 8.03 -4.58 -8.12
C LEU A 264 7.06 -4.36 -6.95
N PHE A 265 5.77 -4.18 -7.20
CA PHE A 265 4.75 -4.10 -6.15
C PHE A 265 4.68 -5.37 -5.29
N ARG A 266 5.11 -6.51 -5.82
CA ARG A 266 5.16 -7.81 -5.13
C ARG A 266 6.58 -8.18 -4.72
N ALA A 267 7.54 -7.28 -4.85
CA ALA A 267 8.90 -7.47 -4.40
C ALA A 267 9.12 -6.81 -3.03
N THR A 268 10.08 -7.34 -2.28
CA THR A 268 10.59 -6.72 -1.05
C THR A 268 11.65 -5.67 -1.38
N ALA A 269 11.97 -4.82 -0.41
CA ALA A 269 12.97 -3.79 -0.62
C ALA A 269 14.37 -4.35 -0.92
N GLY A 270 14.73 -5.47 -0.29
CA GLY A 270 15.97 -6.17 -0.57
C GLY A 270 16.04 -6.64 -2.01
N GLU A 271 14.95 -7.21 -2.53
CA GLU A 271 14.85 -7.67 -3.92
C GLU A 271 14.91 -6.52 -4.92
N ILE A 272 14.20 -5.42 -4.66
CA ILE A 272 14.24 -4.22 -5.51
C ILE A 272 15.66 -3.66 -5.56
N LYS A 273 16.34 -3.57 -4.42
CA LYS A 273 17.73 -3.09 -4.34
C LYS A 273 18.67 -4.05 -5.07
N TYR A 274 18.51 -5.36 -4.91
CA TYR A 274 19.32 -6.35 -5.64
C TYR A 274 19.13 -6.21 -7.16
N LEU A 275 17.88 -6.24 -7.64
CA LEU A 275 17.54 -6.07 -9.05
C LEU A 275 18.11 -4.77 -9.63
N SER A 276 18.08 -3.68 -8.86
CA SER A 276 18.63 -2.39 -9.28
C SER A 276 20.16 -2.39 -9.46
N SER A 277 20.84 -3.36 -8.84
CA SER A 277 22.30 -3.51 -8.85
C SER A 277 22.80 -4.52 -9.88
N CYS A 278 21.90 -5.29 -10.50
CA CYS A 278 22.27 -6.28 -11.51
C CYS A 278 22.96 -5.63 -12.72
N GLN A 279 24.08 -6.22 -13.15
CA GLN A 279 24.91 -5.68 -14.23
C GLN A 279 24.44 -6.16 -15.60
N SER A 280 23.97 -7.41 -15.72
CA SER A 280 23.51 -8.00 -16.97
C SER A 280 22.10 -8.59 -16.89
N ASP A 281 21.50 -8.82 -18.06
CA ASP A 281 20.17 -9.42 -18.18
C ASP A 281 20.16 -10.89 -17.73
N GLU A 282 21.27 -11.60 -17.92
CA GLU A 282 21.45 -12.98 -17.43
C GLU A 282 21.41 -13.02 -15.91
N GLN A 283 22.02 -12.04 -15.23
CA GLN A 283 21.98 -11.95 -13.77
C GLN A 283 20.56 -11.74 -13.26
N VAL A 284 19.79 -10.88 -13.92
CA VAL A 284 18.38 -10.63 -13.58
C VAL A 284 17.57 -11.92 -13.76
N LYS A 285 17.70 -12.57 -14.91
CA LYS A 285 16.99 -13.84 -15.21
C LYS A 285 17.37 -14.95 -14.24
N ALA A 286 18.66 -15.09 -13.91
CA ALA A 286 19.16 -16.08 -12.96
C ALA A 286 18.61 -15.83 -11.55
N TYR A 287 18.58 -14.57 -11.10
CA TYR A 287 18.02 -14.21 -9.79
C TYR A 287 16.53 -14.53 -9.69
N ILE A 288 15.73 -14.10 -10.67
CA ILE A 288 14.29 -14.38 -10.71
C ILE A 288 14.03 -15.89 -10.77
N SER A 289 14.77 -16.62 -11.61
CA SER A 289 14.64 -18.07 -11.72
C SER A 289 15.03 -18.78 -10.43
N GLY A 290 16.04 -18.28 -9.72
CA GLY A 290 16.44 -18.76 -8.40
C GLY A 290 15.32 -18.59 -7.38
N LEU A 291 14.72 -17.40 -7.30
CA LEU A 291 13.60 -17.13 -6.39
C LEU A 291 12.38 -18.00 -6.73
N ALA A 292 12.02 -18.11 -8.01
CA ALA A 292 10.87 -18.92 -8.44
C ALA A 292 11.03 -20.43 -8.15
N ARG A 293 12.26 -20.94 -7.96
CA ARG A 293 12.47 -22.34 -7.54
C ARG A 293 12.13 -22.59 -6.07
N HIS A 294 12.18 -21.56 -5.23
CA HIS A 294 12.09 -21.71 -3.78
C HIS A 294 10.90 -20.97 -3.16
N GLU A 295 10.39 -19.94 -3.83
CA GLU A 295 9.30 -19.11 -3.31
C GLU A 295 8.07 -19.17 -4.19
N LEU A 296 6.95 -19.60 -3.61
CA LEU A 296 5.64 -19.61 -4.25
C LEU A 296 5.26 -18.22 -4.80
N ARG A 297 5.59 -17.15 -4.07
CA ARG A 297 5.37 -15.77 -4.51
C ARG A 297 6.04 -15.49 -5.85
N TRP A 298 7.29 -15.88 -6.04
CA TRP A 298 8.00 -15.66 -7.30
C TRP A 298 7.55 -16.60 -8.42
N GLN A 299 7.01 -17.77 -8.10
CA GLN A 299 6.32 -18.61 -9.08
C GLN A 299 5.08 -17.90 -9.63
N VAL A 300 4.25 -17.32 -8.74
CA VAL A 300 3.05 -16.57 -9.12
C VAL A 300 3.41 -15.29 -9.89
N ILE A 301 4.38 -14.51 -9.42
CA ILE A 301 4.86 -13.30 -10.12
C ILE A 301 5.34 -13.65 -11.52
N SER A 302 6.15 -14.71 -11.64
CA SER A 302 6.70 -15.14 -12.93
C SER A 302 5.60 -15.61 -13.87
N TRP A 303 4.63 -16.38 -13.37
CA TRP A 303 3.48 -16.82 -14.15
C TRP A 303 2.66 -15.63 -14.66
N ARG A 304 2.36 -14.65 -13.80
CA ARG A 304 1.47 -13.52 -14.11
C ARG A 304 2.09 -12.45 -14.99
N PHE A 305 3.35 -12.10 -14.77
CA PHE A 305 3.92 -10.86 -15.30
C PHE A 305 5.21 -11.02 -16.08
N ILE A 306 5.80 -12.23 -16.10
CA ILE A 306 7.07 -12.47 -16.80
C ILE A 306 6.83 -13.44 -17.96
N ASN A 307 6.22 -14.59 -17.68
CA ASN A 307 5.94 -15.64 -18.66
C ASN A 307 4.58 -15.47 -19.34
N GLY A 308 3.61 -14.87 -18.64
CA GLY A 308 2.28 -14.56 -19.19
C GLY A 308 2.32 -13.54 -20.32
N ASP A 309 3.23 -12.57 -20.24
CA ASP A 309 3.44 -11.55 -21.28
C ASP A 309 3.94 -12.16 -22.61
N SER A 310 4.59 -13.33 -22.58
CA SER A 310 5.01 -14.10 -23.75
C SER A 310 3.84 -14.77 -24.48
N LYS A 311 2.70 -15.00 -23.81
CA LYS A 311 1.51 -15.66 -24.36
C LYS A 311 0.49 -14.69 -24.98
N HIS A 312 0.64 -13.39 -24.75
CA HIS A 312 -0.22 -12.35 -25.32
C HIS A 312 0.45 -11.50 -26.41
N ASN A 313 1.72 -11.79 -26.72
CA ASN A 313 2.49 -11.17 -27.81
C ASN A 313 2.88 -12.19 -28.91
N GLY A 314 2.16 -13.31 -29.01
CA GLY A 314 2.28 -14.30 -30.09
C GLY A 314 1.02 -14.37 -30.93
#